data_AF-A0A1I4DGM0-F1
#
_entry.id   AF-A0A1I4DGM0-F1
#
_cell.length_a   1.000
_cell.length_b   1.000
_cell.length_c   1.000
_cell.angle_alpha   90.00
_cell.angle_beta   90.00
_cell.angle_gamma   90.00
#
_symmetry.space_group_name_H-M   'P 1'
#
loop_
_entity.id
_entity.type
_entity.pdbx_description
1 polymer ?
#
loop_
_entity_poly.entity_id
_entity_poly.type
_entity_poly.pdbx_seq_one_letter_code
_entity_poly.pdbx_strand_id
1 'polypeptide(L)'
;MRKSLLLSAAVLLVAFGAAKAQDTTMSFFITSAGSGNGANLGGLEGADAICQKLAEAAGVTGPKTWRAYLSTSEVNAKDRIGAGPWYNAKGEKIADDVASLHSDANNITKQTALDEKGNVISGRGDEPNRHDILTGTMADGTKAADQTCGDWTLSGAEGSAMVGHHDRMGPDTLATAKSWNAAHPSRGGCSQDALTGTGGDGLLYCFAAD
;
A
#
# COMPACT_ATOMS: atom_id res chain seq x y z
N MET A 1 51.86 63.67 -2.44
CA MET A 1 51.11 62.59 -1.74
C MET A 1 49.93 62.18 -2.62
N ARG A 2 50.05 61.10 -3.39
CA ARG A 2 48.97 60.58 -4.27
C ARG A 2 48.17 59.55 -3.47
N LYS A 3 46.89 59.83 -3.23
CA LYS A 3 45.95 58.90 -2.56
C LYS A 3 45.38 57.94 -3.60
N SER A 4 45.75 56.67 -3.49
CA SER A 4 45.15 55.58 -4.26
C SER A 4 43.78 55.23 -3.67
N LEU A 5 42.70 55.39 -4.43
CA LEU A 5 41.40 54.80 -4.10
C LEU A 5 41.38 53.35 -4.55
N LEU A 6 41.25 52.42 -3.60
CA LEU A 6 40.96 51.02 -3.85
C LEU A 6 39.43 50.86 -3.92
N LEU A 7 38.89 50.54 -5.10
CA LEU A 7 37.52 50.08 -5.24
C LEU A 7 37.46 48.58 -4.88
N SER A 8 36.83 48.24 -3.75
CA SER A 8 36.44 46.87 -3.42
C SER A 8 35.17 46.51 -4.18
N ALA A 9 35.29 45.66 -5.20
CA ALA A 9 34.14 45.04 -5.86
C ALA A 9 33.64 43.85 -5.00
N ALA A 10 32.48 44.00 -4.38
CA ALA A 10 31.80 42.92 -3.69
C ALA A 10 31.12 42.02 -4.73
N VAL A 11 31.63 40.79 -4.91
CA VAL A 11 30.99 39.76 -5.74
C VAL A 11 29.91 39.07 -4.90
N LEU A 12 28.64 39.34 -5.18
CA LEU A 12 27.53 38.54 -4.64
C LEU A 12 27.46 37.21 -5.42
N LEU A 13 27.85 36.12 -4.77
CA LEU A 13 27.51 34.77 -5.23
C LEU A 13 26.04 34.49 -4.90
N VAL A 14 25.17 34.53 -5.92
CA VAL A 14 23.81 34.01 -5.81
C VAL A 14 23.88 32.49 -5.95
N ALA A 15 23.78 31.78 -4.82
CA ALA A 15 23.64 30.33 -4.81
C ALA A 15 22.25 29.95 -5.34
N PHE A 16 22.15 29.61 -6.62
CA PHE A 16 20.97 28.94 -7.17
C PHE A 16 20.93 27.51 -6.61
N GLY A 17 20.18 27.32 -5.52
CA GLY A 17 19.79 25.98 -5.08
C GLY A 17 18.85 25.38 -6.13
N ALA A 18 19.28 24.32 -6.81
CA ALA A 18 18.39 23.54 -7.66
C ALA A 18 17.34 22.86 -6.77
N ALA A 19 16.10 23.35 -6.79
CA ALA A 19 14.97 22.66 -6.18
C ALA A 19 14.80 21.32 -6.91
N LYS A 20 15.08 20.20 -6.24
CA LYS A 20 14.72 18.88 -6.77
C LYS A 20 13.20 18.76 -6.71
N ALA A 21 12.55 18.67 -7.87
CA ALA A 21 11.14 18.29 -7.92
C ALA A 21 10.98 16.93 -7.23
N GLN A 22 10.02 16.82 -6.29
CA GLN A 22 9.69 15.52 -5.70
C GLN A 22 9.12 14.62 -6.79
N ASP A 23 9.63 13.40 -6.90
CA ASP A 23 9.07 12.37 -7.77
C ASP A 23 7.73 11.93 -7.19
N THR A 24 6.64 12.26 -7.89
CA THR A 24 5.26 11.90 -7.53
C THR A 24 4.73 10.77 -8.42
N THR A 25 5.59 10.06 -9.16
CA THR A 25 5.18 8.92 -9.97
C THR A 25 4.58 7.82 -9.09
N MET A 26 3.56 7.13 -9.60
CA MET A 26 2.83 6.11 -8.84
C MET A 26 3.79 5.12 -8.17
N SER A 27 3.67 5.01 -6.85
CA SER A 27 4.45 4.12 -5.99
C SER A 27 3.56 3.39 -4.97
N PHE A 28 2.24 3.58 -5.05
CA PHE A 28 1.24 2.85 -4.31
C PHE A 28 -0.03 2.65 -5.16
N PHE A 29 -0.64 1.48 -5.04
CA PHE A 29 -2.00 1.22 -5.55
C PHE A 29 -2.62 -0.01 -4.86
N ILE A 30 -3.93 -0.20 -5.00
CA ILE A 30 -4.62 -1.47 -4.71
C ILE A 30 -4.75 -2.25 -6.02
N THR A 31 -4.51 -3.56 -6.02
CA THR A 31 -4.69 -4.34 -7.25
C THR A 31 -6.14 -4.28 -7.75
N SER A 32 -6.34 -4.01 -9.05
CA SER A 32 -7.68 -4.09 -9.65
C SER A 32 -8.26 -5.51 -9.65
N ALA A 33 -7.41 -6.54 -9.54
CA ALA A 33 -7.76 -7.95 -9.42
C ALA A 33 -6.78 -8.70 -8.50
N GLY A 34 -7.27 -9.74 -7.81
CA GLY A 34 -6.45 -10.67 -7.03
C GLY A 34 -5.81 -11.77 -7.88
N SER A 35 -5.41 -12.89 -7.25
CA SER A 35 -4.86 -14.06 -7.95
C SER A 35 -5.90 -14.86 -8.74
N GLY A 36 -7.19 -14.69 -8.41
CA GLY A 36 -8.28 -15.53 -8.90
C GLY A 36 -8.39 -16.89 -8.19
N ASN A 37 -7.56 -17.14 -7.17
CA ASN A 37 -7.57 -18.35 -6.36
C ASN A 37 -7.61 -18.02 -4.85
N GLY A 38 -8.45 -17.04 -4.47
CA GLY A 38 -8.55 -16.58 -3.09
C GLY A 38 -7.22 -16.03 -2.55
N ALA A 39 -6.87 -16.40 -1.33
CA ALA A 39 -5.63 -15.98 -0.68
C ALA A 39 -4.41 -16.85 -1.04
N ASN A 40 -4.54 -17.82 -1.95
CA ASN A 40 -3.38 -18.51 -2.50
C ASN A 40 -2.75 -17.62 -3.57
N LEU A 41 -1.64 -16.98 -3.18
CA LEU A 41 -0.86 -16.08 -4.00
C LEU A 41 0.43 -16.75 -4.47
N GLY A 42 0.71 -18.00 -4.07
CA GLY A 42 2.02 -18.63 -4.25
C GLY A 42 3.08 -18.08 -3.30
N GLY A 43 2.68 -17.63 -2.11
CA GLY A 43 3.57 -16.95 -1.17
C GLY A 43 3.83 -15.48 -1.54
N LEU A 44 4.77 -14.86 -0.81
CA LEU A 44 5.10 -13.45 -1.00
C LEU A 44 5.64 -13.14 -2.40
N GLU A 45 6.41 -14.05 -3.00
CA GLU A 45 6.97 -13.86 -4.34
C GLU A 45 5.87 -13.77 -5.41
N GLY A 46 4.85 -14.64 -5.33
CA GLY A 46 3.74 -14.58 -6.26
C GLY A 46 2.83 -13.37 -6.02
N ALA A 47 2.66 -12.95 -4.76
CA ALA A 47 1.98 -11.69 -4.44
C ALA A 47 2.71 -10.46 -5.02
N ASP A 48 4.04 -10.40 -4.87
CA ASP A 48 4.89 -9.34 -5.44
C ASP A 48 4.81 -9.36 -6.98
N ALA A 49 4.79 -10.54 -7.61
CA ALA A 49 4.65 -10.68 -9.05
C ALA A 49 3.30 -10.15 -9.58
N ILE A 50 2.21 -10.28 -8.82
CA ILE A 50 0.91 -9.68 -9.16
C ILE A 50 1.04 -8.15 -9.15
N CYS A 51 1.64 -7.57 -8.11
CA CYS A 51 1.87 -6.13 -8.03
C CYS A 51 2.73 -5.63 -9.20
N GLN A 52 3.85 -6.29 -9.47
CA GLN A 52 4.74 -5.94 -10.58
C GLN A 52 3.99 -5.94 -11.92
N LYS A 53 3.27 -7.03 -12.22
CA LYS A 53 2.53 -7.20 -13.47
C LYS A 53 1.48 -6.10 -13.67
N LEU A 54 0.74 -5.75 -12.61
CA LEU A 54 -0.32 -4.73 -12.71
C LEU A 54 0.27 -3.32 -12.87
N ALA A 55 1.35 -3.01 -12.15
CA ALA A 55 2.06 -1.75 -12.34
C ALA A 55 2.59 -1.58 -13.77
N GLU A 56 3.20 -2.62 -14.33
CA GLU A 56 3.66 -2.65 -15.73
C GLU A 56 2.50 -2.47 -16.71
N ALA A 57 1.38 -3.18 -16.49
CA ALA A 57 0.18 -3.07 -17.31
C ALA A 57 -0.45 -1.66 -17.27
N ALA A 58 -0.27 -0.92 -16.17
CA ALA A 58 -0.66 0.48 -16.04
C ALA A 58 0.33 1.47 -16.70
N GLY A 59 1.42 0.97 -17.29
CA GLY A 59 2.43 1.80 -17.94
C GLY A 59 3.40 2.47 -16.97
N VAL A 60 3.53 1.99 -15.73
CA VAL A 60 4.65 2.40 -14.87
C VAL A 60 5.93 1.94 -15.54
N THR A 61 6.76 2.89 -15.93
CA THR A 61 8.06 2.66 -16.55
C THR A 61 9.16 3.11 -15.58
N GLY A 62 10.26 2.36 -15.52
CA GLY A 62 11.38 2.62 -14.61
C GLY A 62 11.66 1.47 -13.64
N PRO A 63 12.79 1.53 -12.90
CA PRO A 63 13.29 0.42 -12.09
C PRO A 63 12.63 0.36 -10.70
N LYS A 64 11.29 0.24 -10.62
CA LYS A 64 10.62 0.06 -9.33
C LYS A 64 10.46 -1.42 -9.03
N THR A 65 10.91 -1.88 -7.86
CA THR A 65 10.50 -3.17 -7.32
C THR A 65 9.19 -3.01 -6.56
N TRP A 66 8.17 -3.75 -6.95
CA TRP A 66 6.88 -3.74 -6.29
C TRP A 66 6.76 -4.84 -5.25
N ARG A 67 6.22 -4.48 -4.09
CA ARG A 67 5.97 -5.41 -2.98
C ARG A 67 4.50 -5.38 -2.60
N ALA A 68 3.90 -6.56 -2.49
CA ALA A 68 2.62 -6.70 -1.84
C ALA A 68 2.80 -6.48 -0.33
N TYR A 69 2.01 -5.57 0.26
CA TYR A 69 2.01 -5.32 1.71
C TYR A 69 1.33 -6.48 2.42
N LEU A 70 2.11 -7.54 2.65
CA LEU A 70 1.68 -8.76 3.29
C LEU A 70 2.72 -9.21 4.29
N SER A 71 2.27 -9.60 5.48
CA SER A 71 3.09 -10.33 6.45
C SER A 71 2.99 -11.83 6.22
N THR A 72 3.95 -12.58 6.75
CA THR A 72 3.89 -14.04 6.90
C THR A 72 4.08 -14.40 8.37
N SER A 73 4.14 -15.70 8.67
CA SER A 73 4.58 -16.25 9.95
C SER A 73 5.93 -15.69 10.41
N GLU A 74 6.82 -15.33 9.47
CA GLU A 74 8.18 -14.87 9.79
C GLU A 74 8.41 -13.40 9.47
N VAL A 75 7.75 -12.84 8.44
CA VAL A 75 8.06 -11.52 7.89
C VAL A 75 6.98 -10.49 8.22
N ASN A 76 7.38 -9.30 8.66
CA ASN A 76 6.47 -8.16 8.79
C ASN A 76 6.30 -7.44 7.45
N ALA A 77 5.08 -7.06 7.10
CA ALA A 77 4.80 -6.30 5.87
C ALA A 77 5.55 -4.95 5.83
N LYS A 78 5.60 -4.24 6.97
CA LYS A 78 6.21 -2.91 7.07
C LYS A 78 7.71 -2.89 6.75
N ASP A 79 8.39 -4.02 6.94
CA ASP A 79 9.85 -4.14 6.74
C ASP A 79 10.19 -4.49 5.27
N ARG A 80 9.18 -4.81 4.45
CA ARG A 80 9.35 -5.20 3.04
C ARG A 80 9.15 -4.05 2.06
N ILE A 81 8.34 -3.06 2.43
CA ILE A 81 8.06 -1.89 1.58
C ILE A 81 9.19 -0.86 1.66
N GLY A 82 9.16 0.13 0.77
CA GLY A 82 10.20 1.16 0.70
C GLY A 82 10.16 2.13 1.89
N ALA A 83 11.02 3.15 1.86
CA ALA A 83 11.02 4.18 2.89
C ALA A 83 9.93 5.25 2.70
N GLY A 84 9.24 5.26 1.55
CA GLY A 84 8.38 6.36 1.12
C GLY A 84 9.16 7.55 0.55
N PRO A 85 8.49 8.66 0.20
CA PRO A 85 7.03 8.81 0.19
C PRO A 85 6.36 7.98 -0.90
N TRP A 86 5.10 7.60 -0.67
CA TRP A 86 4.30 6.89 -1.68
C TRP A 86 3.18 7.74 -2.26
N TYR A 87 2.91 7.56 -3.54
CA TYR A 87 1.89 8.30 -4.29
C TYR A 87 0.99 7.34 -5.06
N ASN A 88 -0.32 7.65 -5.11
CA ASN A 88 -1.27 6.89 -5.92
C ASN A 88 -1.12 7.17 -7.42
N ALA A 89 -1.95 6.51 -8.24
CA ALA A 89 -1.97 6.68 -9.69
C ALA A 89 -2.23 8.12 -10.18
N LYS A 90 -2.77 9.00 -9.32
CA LYS A 90 -3.04 10.42 -9.61
C LYS A 90 -1.97 11.36 -9.05
N GLY A 91 -0.89 10.82 -8.47
CA GLY A 91 0.18 11.60 -7.86
C GLY A 91 -0.19 12.18 -6.49
N GLU A 92 -1.28 11.72 -5.88
CA GLU A 92 -1.64 12.14 -4.52
C GLU A 92 -0.83 11.34 -3.50
N LYS A 93 -0.27 12.02 -2.51
CA LYS A 93 0.56 11.41 -1.48
C LYS A 93 -0.28 10.53 -0.55
N ILE A 94 0.20 9.33 -0.29
CA ILE A 94 -0.39 8.33 0.60
C ILE A 94 0.24 8.37 1.98
N ALA A 95 1.57 8.40 2.05
CA ALA A 95 2.30 8.59 3.30
C ALA A 95 3.69 9.14 3.00
N ASP A 96 4.23 9.91 3.94
CA ASP A 96 5.59 10.44 3.86
C ASP A 96 6.65 9.35 4.06
N ASP A 97 6.39 8.44 4.99
CA ASP A 97 7.28 7.35 5.38
C ASP A 97 6.52 6.21 6.07
N VAL A 98 7.24 5.13 6.43
CA VAL A 98 6.69 3.97 7.13
C VAL A 98 6.03 4.37 8.46
N ALA A 99 6.58 5.32 9.21
CA ALA A 99 6.01 5.75 10.49
C ALA A 99 4.66 6.44 10.28
N SER A 100 4.60 7.34 9.30
CA SER A 100 3.39 8.06 8.91
C SER A 100 2.33 7.10 8.37
N LEU A 101 2.73 6.09 7.59
CA LEU A 101 1.84 5.05 7.06
C LEU A 101 1.10 4.28 8.15
N HIS A 102 1.75 4.02 9.29
CA HIS A 102 1.15 3.31 10.44
C HIS A 102 0.62 4.24 11.53
N SER A 103 0.38 5.51 11.19
CA SER A 103 -0.25 6.51 12.04
C SER A 103 -1.54 7.05 11.39
N ASP A 104 -2.25 7.92 12.10
CA ASP A 104 -3.42 8.63 11.55
C ASP A 104 -3.06 9.66 10.47
N ALA A 105 -1.77 9.94 10.24
CA ALA A 105 -1.32 10.89 9.23
C ALA A 105 -1.38 10.34 7.79
N ASN A 106 -1.57 9.03 7.62
CA ASN A 106 -1.65 8.45 6.28
C ASN A 106 -2.97 8.82 5.58
N ASN A 107 -2.90 8.85 4.25
CA ASN A 107 -3.99 9.23 3.37
C ASN A 107 -4.56 8.00 2.64
N ILE A 108 -4.71 6.86 3.31
CA ILE A 108 -5.45 5.70 2.79
C ILE A 108 -6.94 5.90 3.10
N THR A 109 -7.71 6.21 2.06
CA THR A 109 -9.16 6.42 2.10
C THR A 109 -9.78 5.85 0.83
N LYS A 110 -11.12 5.76 0.75
CA LYS A 110 -11.82 5.31 -0.46
C LYS A 110 -11.43 6.11 -1.71
N GLN A 111 -11.18 7.42 -1.54
CA GLN A 111 -10.91 8.33 -2.64
C GLN A 111 -9.46 8.27 -3.13
N THR A 112 -8.54 7.83 -2.27
CA THR A 112 -7.10 7.93 -2.50
C THR A 112 -6.44 6.56 -2.68
N ALA A 113 -7.05 5.51 -2.14
CA ALA A 113 -6.67 4.11 -2.31
C ALA A 113 -7.18 3.57 -3.66
N LEU A 114 -6.56 4.06 -4.74
CA LEU A 114 -6.96 3.79 -6.11
C LEU A 114 -6.29 2.53 -6.65
N ASP A 115 -6.88 1.98 -7.71
CA ASP A 115 -6.24 0.92 -8.49
C ASP A 115 -5.06 1.42 -9.32
N GLU A 116 -4.32 0.49 -9.94
CA GLU A 116 -3.15 0.82 -10.75
C GLU A 116 -3.47 1.76 -11.94
N LYS A 117 -4.74 1.87 -12.32
CA LYS A 117 -5.24 2.73 -13.41
C LYS A 117 -5.87 4.02 -12.91
N GLY A 118 -5.90 4.24 -11.59
CA GLY A 118 -6.49 5.42 -10.96
C GLY A 118 -8.01 5.37 -10.75
N ASN A 119 -8.62 4.19 -10.83
CA ASN A 119 -10.03 3.98 -10.51
C ASN A 119 -10.23 3.80 -9.01
N VAL A 120 -11.41 4.18 -8.53
CA VAL A 120 -11.82 3.91 -7.14
C VAL A 120 -12.19 2.44 -7.01
N ILE A 121 -11.69 1.78 -5.96
CA ILE A 121 -12.09 0.41 -5.61
C ILE A 121 -13.47 0.46 -4.94
N SER A 122 -14.37 -0.46 -5.32
CA SER A 122 -15.65 -0.63 -4.63
C SER A 122 -15.43 -0.94 -3.15
N GLY A 123 -16.13 -0.22 -2.28
CA GLY A 123 -16.05 -0.37 -0.83
C GLY A 123 -17.37 -0.84 -0.23
N ARG A 124 -17.51 -0.68 1.07
CA ARG A 124 -18.70 -1.09 1.82
C ARG A 124 -19.93 -0.32 1.31
N GLY A 125 -20.96 -1.04 0.91
CA GLY A 125 -22.21 -0.48 0.39
C GLY A 125 -22.25 -0.32 -1.15
N ASP A 126 -21.14 -0.63 -1.84
CA ASP A 126 -21.13 -0.74 -3.29
C ASP A 126 -21.38 -2.20 -3.74
N GLU A 127 -21.71 -2.38 -5.02
CA GLU A 127 -21.91 -3.70 -5.65
C GLU A 127 -20.97 -3.85 -6.87
N PRO A 128 -20.08 -4.85 -6.91
CA PRO A 128 -19.78 -5.79 -5.83
C PRO A 128 -19.05 -5.10 -4.66
N ASN A 129 -19.20 -5.65 -3.45
CA ASN A 129 -18.42 -5.21 -2.28
C ASN A 129 -16.99 -5.76 -2.34
N ARG A 130 -15.97 -4.89 -2.36
CA ARG A 130 -14.54 -5.25 -2.42
C ARG A 130 -13.73 -4.47 -1.36
N HIS A 131 -14.34 -4.31 -0.20
CA HIS A 131 -13.91 -3.47 0.91
C HIS A 131 -12.67 -4.02 1.63
N ASP A 132 -12.60 -5.34 1.82
CA ASP A 132 -11.51 -5.98 2.54
C ASP A 132 -10.29 -6.21 1.63
N ILE A 133 -9.11 -5.81 2.12
CA ILE A 133 -7.80 -6.01 1.48
C ILE A 133 -6.97 -6.95 2.35
N LEU A 134 -6.32 -7.95 1.74
CA LEU A 134 -5.46 -8.91 2.45
C LEU A 134 -4.20 -8.22 2.99
N THR A 135 -3.83 -8.49 4.24
CA THR A 135 -2.61 -7.91 4.87
C THR A 135 -1.83 -8.90 5.73
N GLY A 136 -2.51 -9.71 6.55
CA GLY A 136 -1.85 -10.57 7.53
C GLY A 136 -1.14 -9.81 8.65
N THR A 137 -1.46 -8.54 8.88
CA THR A 137 -0.72 -7.65 9.79
C THR A 137 -1.52 -7.22 11.01
N MET A 138 -0.85 -6.91 12.11
CA MET A 138 -1.36 -6.03 13.16
C MET A 138 -1.32 -4.56 12.69
N ALA A 139 -1.99 -3.65 13.41
CA ALA A 139 -2.12 -2.25 12.99
C ALA A 139 -0.76 -1.52 12.82
N ASP A 140 0.25 -1.92 13.60
CA ASP A 140 1.61 -1.39 13.52
C ASP A 140 2.46 -2.00 12.37
N GLY A 141 1.84 -2.82 11.52
CA GLY A 141 2.44 -3.46 10.36
C GLY A 141 3.31 -4.68 10.67
N THR A 142 3.33 -5.12 11.93
CA THR A 142 3.93 -6.40 12.32
C THR A 142 3.03 -7.57 11.93
N LYS A 143 3.60 -8.76 11.84
CA LYS A 143 2.84 -9.97 11.49
C LYS A 143 1.73 -10.28 12.51
N ALA A 144 0.57 -10.65 12.00
CA ALA A 144 -0.51 -11.25 12.78
C ALA A 144 -0.38 -12.78 12.71
N ALA A 145 -0.07 -13.41 13.86
CA ALA A 145 0.16 -14.86 13.92
C ALA A 145 -1.06 -15.65 13.41
N ASP A 146 -0.81 -16.67 12.60
CA ASP A 146 -1.80 -17.60 12.03
C ASP A 146 -2.91 -16.96 11.17
N GLN A 147 -2.72 -15.71 10.75
CA GLN A 147 -3.70 -14.92 9.99
C GLN A 147 -3.19 -14.53 8.60
N THR A 148 -2.52 -15.48 7.93
CA THR A 148 -1.87 -15.28 6.63
C THR A 148 -2.32 -16.29 5.58
N CYS A 149 -3.37 -17.08 5.86
CA CYS A 149 -3.81 -18.18 4.98
C CYS A 149 -2.66 -19.13 4.59
N GLY A 150 -1.92 -19.59 5.61
CA GLY A 150 -0.75 -20.47 5.42
C GLY A 150 0.35 -19.80 4.62
N ASP A 151 0.71 -18.57 5.00
CA ASP A 151 1.68 -17.74 4.28
C ASP A 151 1.35 -17.60 2.79
N TRP A 152 0.07 -17.35 2.52
CA TRP A 152 -0.50 -17.07 1.21
C TRP A 152 -0.41 -18.24 0.23
N THR A 153 -0.56 -19.47 0.75
CA THR A 153 -0.56 -20.71 -0.03
C THR A 153 -1.89 -21.48 0.04
N LEU A 154 -2.81 -21.09 0.93
CA LEU A 154 -4.11 -21.74 1.07
C LEU A 154 -5.20 -21.01 0.29
N SER A 155 -6.11 -21.79 -0.32
CA SER A 155 -7.34 -21.31 -0.97
C SER A 155 -8.58 -22.09 -0.55
N GLY A 156 -8.50 -22.84 0.55
CA GLY A 156 -9.56 -23.71 1.06
C GLY A 156 -10.42 -23.07 2.15
N ALA A 157 -11.15 -23.91 2.88
CA ALA A 157 -11.93 -23.49 4.06
C ALA A 157 -11.04 -23.33 5.30
N GLU A 158 -9.81 -23.84 5.23
CA GLU A 158 -8.81 -23.81 6.30
C GLU A 158 -8.08 -22.47 6.36
N GLY A 159 -7.82 -22.02 7.59
CA GLY A 159 -7.08 -20.79 7.85
C GLY A 159 -7.95 -19.54 7.80
N SER A 160 -7.30 -18.41 8.00
CA SER A 160 -7.88 -17.07 7.85
C SER A 160 -6.78 -16.09 7.47
N ALA A 161 -7.16 -14.97 6.88
CA ALA A 161 -6.26 -13.84 6.63
C ALA A 161 -6.72 -12.64 7.45
N MET A 162 -5.80 -11.95 8.12
CA MET A 162 -6.10 -10.61 8.62
C MET A 162 -6.26 -9.69 7.41
N VAL A 163 -7.35 -8.93 7.42
CA VAL A 163 -7.68 -7.94 6.39
C VAL A 163 -7.73 -6.55 6.99
N GLY A 164 -7.66 -5.53 6.14
CA GLY A 164 -7.99 -4.17 6.50
C GLY A 164 -8.89 -3.50 5.47
N HIS A 165 -9.40 -2.32 5.82
CA HIS A 165 -10.44 -1.64 5.06
C HIS A 165 -9.90 -0.40 4.34
N HIS A 166 -9.81 -0.44 3.02
CA HIS A 166 -9.25 0.68 2.24
C HIS A 166 -10.10 1.96 2.32
N ASP A 167 -11.41 1.80 2.50
CA ASP A 167 -12.36 2.90 2.57
C ASP A 167 -12.56 3.48 3.98
N ARG A 168 -11.87 2.92 4.99
CA ARG A 168 -11.97 3.31 6.41
C ARG A 168 -13.38 3.20 7.00
N MET A 169 -14.20 2.28 6.50
CA MET A 169 -15.57 2.06 6.98
C MET A 169 -15.70 0.80 7.84
N GLY A 170 -16.66 0.79 8.75
CA GLY A 170 -17.04 -0.39 9.53
C GLY A 170 -17.91 -0.02 10.72
N PRO A 171 -18.32 -0.98 11.56
CA PRO A 171 -19.15 -0.69 12.73
C PRO A 171 -18.40 0.18 13.75
N ASP A 172 -18.98 1.30 14.18
CA ASP A 172 -18.36 2.20 15.18
C ASP A 172 -18.17 1.55 16.56
N THR A 173 -18.80 0.39 16.80
CA THR A 173 -18.65 -0.40 18.03
C THR A 173 -17.34 -1.17 18.12
N LEU A 174 -16.57 -1.26 17.03
CA LEU A 174 -15.32 -2.01 16.97
C LEU A 174 -14.15 -1.06 16.75
N ALA A 175 -13.20 -1.03 17.68
CA ALA A 175 -12.05 -0.12 17.63
C ALA A 175 -11.20 -0.29 16.35
N THR A 176 -11.15 -1.52 15.80
CA THR A 176 -10.36 -1.85 14.61
C THR A 176 -11.13 -1.63 13.29
N ALA A 177 -12.42 -1.31 13.33
CA ALA A 177 -13.28 -1.26 12.15
C ALA A 177 -12.87 -0.24 11.08
N LYS A 178 -12.03 0.75 11.41
CA LYS A 178 -11.50 1.74 10.46
C LYS A 178 -10.01 1.52 10.17
N SER A 179 -9.45 0.42 10.64
CA SER A 179 -8.06 0.06 10.36
C SER A 179 -7.91 -0.32 8.89
N TRP A 180 -6.96 0.32 8.19
CA TRP A 180 -6.71 0.03 6.78
C TRP A 180 -5.96 -1.29 6.56
N ASN A 181 -5.29 -1.80 7.59
CA ASN A 181 -4.44 -2.99 7.51
C ASN A 181 -4.74 -4.07 8.56
N ALA A 182 -5.58 -3.83 9.56
CA ALA A 182 -5.81 -4.77 10.66
C ALA A 182 -7.20 -4.61 11.27
N ALA A 183 -8.24 -4.82 10.45
CA ALA A 183 -9.63 -4.65 10.86
C ALA A 183 -10.20 -5.91 11.51
N HIS A 184 -10.13 -7.05 10.81
CA HIS A 184 -10.57 -8.36 11.31
C HIS A 184 -9.98 -9.52 10.50
N PRO A 185 -10.06 -10.75 11.02
CA PRO A 185 -9.80 -11.96 10.22
C PRO A 185 -10.88 -12.19 9.16
N SER A 186 -10.52 -12.82 8.04
CA SER A 186 -11.47 -13.34 7.06
C SER A 186 -12.34 -14.44 7.66
N ARG A 187 -13.54 -14.61 7.10
CA ARG A 187 -14.54 -15.58 7.55
C ARG A 187 -14.68 -16.70 6.52
N GLY A 188 -14.85 -17.93 6.98
CA GLY A 188 -15.13 -19.07 6.09
C GLY A 188 -13.93 -19.61 5.31
N GLY A 189 -12.72 -19.09 5.56
CA GLY A 189 -11.47 -19.60 5.00
C GLY A 189 -10.73 -18.61 4.11
N CYS A 190 -10.03 -19.19 3.14
CA CYS A 190 -9.06 -18.53 2.26
C CYS A 190 -9.44 -18.65 0.78
N SER A 191 -10.54 -19.33 0.45
CA SER A 191 -11.07 -19.41 -0.93
C SER A 191 -11.59 -18.07 -1.43
N GLN A 192 -11.75 -17.92 -2.74
CA GLN A 192 -12.34 -16.70 -3.32
C GLN A 192 -13.75 -16.46 -2.74
N ASP A 193 -14.59 -17.48 -2.71
CA ASP A 193 -15.95 -17.41 -2.17
C ASP A 193 -15.97 -17.00 -0.68
N ALA A 194 -15.01 -17.48 0.11
CA ALA A 194 -14.87 -17.09 1.51
C ALA A 194 -14.48 -15.62 1.66
N LEU A 195 -13.55 -15.13 0.86
CA LEU A 195 -13.15 -13.72 0.86
C LEU A 195 -14.31 -12.82 0.41
N THR A 196 -15.04 -13.19 -0.65
CA THR A 196 -16.25 -12.48 -1.08
C THR A 196 -17.34 -12.49 -0.02
N GLY A 197 -17.56 -13.63 0.64
CA GLY A 197 -18.51 -13.74 1.75
C GLY A 197 -18.11 -12.95 3.00
N THR A 198 -16.82 -12.64 3.15
CA THR A 198 -16.31 -11.75 4.22
C THR A 198 -16.59 -10.28 3.89
N GLY A 199 -16.40 -9.89 2.63
CA GLY A 199 -16.49 -8.50 2.17
C GLY A 199 -15.32 -8.03 1.31
N GLY A 200 -14.41 -8.94 0.92
CA GLY A 200 -13.25 -8.67 0.07
C GLY A 200 -13.31 -9.38 -1.27
N ASP A 201 -12.18 -9.31 -1.99
CA ASP A 201 -12.04 -9.96 -3.30
C ASP A 201 -10.61 -10.46 -3.55
N GLY A 202 -9.84 -10.66 -2.47
CA GLY A 202 -8.44 -11.09 -2.55
C GLY A 202 -7.49 -10.03 -3.13
N LEU A 203 -7.81 -8.76 -2.91
CA LEU A 203 -7.00 -7.63 -3.38
C LEU A 203 -5.81 -7.37 -2.46
N LEU A 204 -4.79 -6.72 -3.03
CA LEU A 204 -3.52 -6.45 -2.36
C LEU A 204 -3.23 -4.95 -2.40
N TYR A 205 -2.63 -4.41 -1.33
CA TYR A 205 -1.90 -3.15 -1.44
C TYR A 205 -0.52 -3.42 -2.03
N CYS A 206 -0.13 -2.65 -3.03
CA CYS A 206 1.16 -2.73 -3.69
C CYS A 206 1.94 -1.44 -3.45
N PHE A 207 3.15 -1.57 -2.90
CA PHE A 207 4.05 -0.44 -2.64
C PHE A 207 5.35 -0.63 -3.41
N ALA A 208 5.88 0.46 -3.96
CA ALA A 208 7.26 0.48 -4.45
C ALA A 208 8.23 0.39 -3.26
N ALA A 209 9.27 -0.43 -3.41
CA ALA A 209 10.31 -0.64 -2.40
C ALA A 209 11.62 0.11 -2.70
N ASP A 210 11.91 0.34 -3.98
CA ASP A 210 13.07 1.07 -4.51
C ASP A 210 12.73 1.75 -5.85
#